data_AF-A0A530A155-F1
#
_entry.id   AF-A0A530A155-F1
#
_cell.length_a   1.000
_cell.length_b   1.000
_cell.length_c   1.000
_cell.angle_alpha   90.00
_cell.angle_beta   90.00
_cell.angle_gamma   90.00
#
_symmetry.space_group_name_H-M   'P 1'
#
loop_
_entity.id
_entity.type
_entity.pdbx_description
1 polymer ?
#
loop_
_entity_poly.entity_id
_entity_poly.type
_entity_poly.pdbx_seq_one_letter_code
_entity_poly.pdbx_strand_id
1 'polypeptide(L)'
;MIPGLKLAPQHRVYAGFAIYSFAMGNIFPRLPDIKRAMRIEDGTLGLALIGTPIGTLIALTLATPVLERVGFRRALLWLVPLLALAYAIAVHAPGPASLFLMLLPVGLMIGSIEIILNVEADRTEFLLQRRIMNRAHSFWSIGFLGAGLFGGALAHLGLSP
;
A
#
# COMPACT_ATOMS: atom_id res chain seq x y z
N MET A 1 3.93 -27.28 8.66
CA MET A 1 2.77 -26.47 9.10
C MET A 1 3.33 -25.26 9.83
N ILE A 2 3.32 -24.06 9.23
CA ILE A 2 3.85 -22.86 9.91
C ILE A 2 2.92 -22.56 11.10
N PRO A 3 3.40 -22.47 12.35
CA PRO A 3 2.55 -22.13 13.49
C PRO A 3 2.05 -20.70 13.30
N GLY A 4 0.80 -20.56 12.86
CA GLY A 4 0.15 -19.26 12.80
C GLY A 4 -0.44 -18.91 14.15
N LEU A 5 -0.33 -17.64 14.56
CA LEU A 5 -1.08 -17.10 15.70
C LEU A 5 -2.56 -17.51 15.59
N LYS A 6 -3.14 -18.02 16.68
CA LYS A 6 -4.58 -18.37 16.80
C LYS A 6 -5.44 -17.10 16.85
N LEU A 7 -5.43 -16.32 15.77
CA LEU A 7 -6.27 -15.14 15.60
C LEU A 7 -7.60 -15.53 14.94
N ALA A 8 -8.69 -14.93 15.41
CA ALA A 8 -9.97 -15.01 14.73
C ALA A 8 -9.85 -14.48 13.28
N PRO A 9 -10.58 -15.04 12.30
CA PRO A 9 -10.45 -14.68 10.88
C PRO A 9 -10.53 -13.18 10.61
N GLN A 10 -11.49 -12.47 11.23
CA GLN A 10 -11.66 -11.03 11.05
C GLN A 10 -10.46 -10.20 11.53
N HIS A 11 -9.75 -10.65 12.57
CA HIS A 11 -8.59 -9.92 13.08
C HIS A 11 -7.43 -9.98 12.08
N ARG A 12 -7.33 -11.06 11.31
CA ARG A 12 -6.32 -11.19 10.23
C ARG A 12 -6.62 -10.21 9.10
N VAL A 13 -7.90 -10.05 8.74
CA VAL A 13 -8.35 -9.05 7.75
C VAL A 13 -8.03 -7.64 8.25
N TYR A 14 -8.43 -7.29 9.48
CA TYR A 14 -8.19 -5.97 10.06
C TYR A 14 -6.70 -5.64 10.11
N ALA A 15 -5.86 -6.60 10.52
CA ALA A 15 -4.41 -6.44 10.49
C ALA A 15 -3.89 -6.24 9.06
N GLY A 16 -4.41 -7.00 8.08
CA GLY A 16 -4.06 -6.83 6.67
C GLY A 16 -4.31 -5.41 6.16
N PHE A 17 -5.51 -4.87 6.40
CA PHE A 17 -5.86 -3.49 6.04
C PHE A 17 -4.97 -2.45 6.74
N ALA A 18 -4.71 -2.62 8.04
CA ALA A 18 -3.88 -1.69 8.82
C ALA A 18 -2.40 -1.72 8.41
N ILE A 19 -1.82 -2.90 8.19
CA ILE A 19 -0.42 -3.05 7.80
C ILE A 19 -0.20 -2.52 6.38
N TYR A 20 -1.10 -2.85 5.45
CA TYR A 20 -1.04 -2.35 4.09
C TYR A 20 -1.14 -0.82 4.03
N SER A 21 -2.11 -0.23 4.73
CA SER A 21 -2.27 1.22 4.75
C SER A 21 -1.11 1.93 5.43
N PHE A 22 -0.54 1.31 6.47
CA PHE A 22 0.68 1.81 7.09
C PHE A 22 1.85 1.78 6.11
N ALA A 23 2.05 0.67 5.38
CA ALA A 23 3.14 0.54 4.42
C ALA A 23 3.07 1.61 3.31
N MET A 24 1.88 1.94 2.79
CA MET A 24 1.73 2.95 1.75
C MET A 24 1.68 4.40 2.26
N GLY A 25 1.17 4.64 3.48
CA GLY A 25 0.89 5.99 3.97
C GLY A 25 2.14 6.83 4.29
N ASN A 26 3.31 6.19 4.38
CA ASN A 26 4.54 6.83 4.81
C ASN A 26 5.14 7.81 3.79
N ILE A 27 4.78 7.71 2.51
CA ILE A 27 5.31 8.62 1.48
C ILE A 27 4.74 10.05 1.57
N PHE A 28 3.49 10.21 2.03
CA PHE A 28 2.80 11.50 1.96
C PHE A 28 3.46 12.60 2.79
N PRO A 29 3.89 12.34 4.05
CA PRO A 29 4.69 13.31 4.81
C PRO A 29 6.04 13.66 4.16
N ARG A 30 6.55 12.82 3.25
CA ARG A 30 7.85 12.97 2.58
C ARG A 30 7.77 13.68 1.23
N LEU A 31 6.58 13.92 0.69
CA LEU A 31 6.42 14.61 -0.60
C LEU A 31 7.13 15.98 -0.66
N PRO A 32 7.13 16.82 0.40
CA PRO A 32 7.90 18.07 0.39
C PRO A 32 9.41 17.84 0.25
N ASP A 33 9.96 16.78 0.85
CA ASP A 33 11.38 16.44 0.77
C ASP A 33 11.75 15.96 -0.64
N ILE A 34 10.94 15.07 -1.21
CA ILE A 34 11.11 14.54 -2.57
C ILE A 34 11.06 15.69 -3.59
N LYS A 35 10.09 16.61 -3.44
CA LYS A 35 9.97 17.81 -4.29
C LYS A 35 11.22 18.67 -4.25
N ARG A 36 11.70 18.98 -3.03
CA ARG A 36 12.89 19.82 -2.82
C ARG A 36 14.16 19.16 -3.36
N ALA A 37 14.32 17.85 -3.14
CA ALA A 37 15.45 17.09 -3.65
C ALA A 37 15.52 17.10 -5.19
N MET A 38 14.37 16.98 -5.86
CA MET A 38 14.29 17.03 -7.33
C MET A 38 14.27 18.46 -7.91
N ARG A 39 14.09 19.50 -7.07
CA ARG A 39 13.96 20.91 -7.47
C ARG A 39 12.87 21.15 -8.52
N ILE A 40 11.69 20.56 -8.28
CA ILE A 40 10.53 20.64 -9.18
C ILE A 40 9.36 21.39 -8.55
N GLU A 41 8.42 21.83 -9.40
CA GLU A 41 7.17 22.46 -8.99
C GLU A 41 6.08 21.42 -8.64
N ASP A 42 5.01 21.86 -7.98
CA ASP A 42 3.92 20.99 -7.54
C ASP A 42 3.21 20.28 -8.71
N GLY A 43 3.05 20.96 -9.86
CA GLY A 43 2.46 20.35 -11.04
C GLY A 43 3.28 19.18 -11.59
N THR A 44 4.61 19.33 -11.64
CA THR A 44 5.53 18.27 -12.09
C THR A 44 5.56 17.10 -11.10
N LEU A 45 5.55 17.37 -9.80
CA LEU A 45 5.45 16.32 -8.79
C LEU A 45 4.11 15.57 -8.92
N GLY A 46 3.01 16.29 -9.09
CA GLY A 46 1.68 15.71 -9.31
C GLY A 46 1.67 14.75 -10.50
N LEU A 47 2.22 15.17 -11.65
CA LEU A 47 2.36 14.31 -12.83
C LEU A 47 3.21 13.07 -12.57
N ALA A 48 4.27 13.18 -11.78
CA ALA A 48 5.08 12.02 -11.40
C ALA A 48 4.29 11.04 -10.52
N LEU A 49 3.50 11.54 -9.57
CA LEU A 49 2.69 10.71 -8.68
C LEU A 49 1.59 9.91 -9.40
N ILE A 50 1.14 10.35 -10.59
CA ILE A 50 0.13 9.66 -11.42
C ILE A 50 0.56 8.22 -11.80
N GLY A 51 1.86 7.90 -11.77
CA GLY A 51 2.31 6.52 -11.98
C GLY A 51 1.59 5.52 -11.07
N THR A 52 1.36 5.90 -9.80
CA THR A 52 0.66 5.05 -8.83
C THR A 52 -0.78 4.72 -9.26
N PRO A 53 -1.70 5.70 -9.45
CA PRO A 53 -3.07 5.38 -9.85
C PRO A 53 -3.18 4.68 -11.21
N ILE A 54 -2.29 4.95 -12.17
CA ILE A 54 -2.27 4.19 -13.44
C ILE A 54 -1.97 2.71 -13.16
N GLY A 55 -0.91 2.42 -12.39
CA GLY A 55 -0.58 1.05 -12.00
C GLY A 55 -1.72 0.37 -11.25
N THR A 56 -2.37 1.09 -10.33
CA THR A 56 -3.52 0.57 -9.56
C THR A 56 -4.66 0.18 -10.49
N LEU A 57 -5.05 1.04 -11.44
CA LEU A 57 -6.12 0.76 -12.39
C LEU A 57 -5.80 -0.45 -13.28
N ILE A 58 -4.54 -0.59 -13.71
CA ILE A 58 -4.08 -1.77 -14.48
C ILE A 58 -4.26 -3.03 -13.64
N ALA A 59 -3.84 -3.03 -12.37
CA ALA A 59 -3.97 -4.19 -11.50
C ALA A 59 -5.43 -4.53 -11.19
N LEU A 60 -6.26 -3.54 -10.87
CA LEU A 60 -7.69 -3.73 -10.63
C LEU A 60 -8.43 -4.35 -11.83
N THR A 61 -7.92 -4.12 -13.04
CA THR A 61 -8.51 -4.67 -14.28
C THR A 61 -7.95 -6.05 -14.63
N LEU A 62 -6.64 -6.28 -14.45
CA LEU A 62 -5.95 -7.40 -15.08
C LEU A 62 -5.30 -8.40 -14.10
N ALA A 63 -5.18 -8.06 -12.81
CA ALA A 63 -4.38 -8.87 -11.88
C ALA A 63 -5.09 -10.14 -11.40
N THR A 64 -6.42 -10.17 -11.36
CA THR A 64 -7.21 -11.26 -10.74
C THR A 64 -6.81 -12.66 -11.23
N PRO A 65 -6.72 -12.96 -12.56
CA PRO A 65 -6.35 -14.30 -13.01
C PRO A 65 -4.95 -14.74 -12.58
N VAL A 66 -4.02 -13.78 -12.45
CA VAL A 66 -2.65 -14.05 -11.97
C VAL A 66 -2.68 -14.34 -10.47
N LEU A 67 -3.41 -13.54 -9.70
CA LEU A 67 -3.54 -13.70 -8.26
C LEU A 67 -4.20 -15.03 -7.88
N GLU A 68 -5.17 -15.50 -8.67
CA GLU A 68 -5.81 -16.81 -8.46
C GLU A 68 -4.83 -17.96 -8.66
N ARG A 69 -3.96 -17.88 -9.68
CA ARG A 69 -2.92 -18.88 -9.93
C ARG A 69 -1.83 -18.90 -8.86
N VAL A 70 -1.39 -17.72 -8.39
CA VAL A 70 -0.36 -17.59 -7.34
C VAL A 70 -0.91 -17.95 -5.96
N GLY A 71 -2.20 -17.68 -5.74
CA GLY A 71 -2.88 -17.80 -4.46
C GLY A 71 -2.76 -16.53 -3.62
N PHE A 72 -3.91 -16.02 -3.17
CA PHE A 72 -4.02 -14.70 -2.54
C PHE A 72 -3.16 -14.53 -1.29
N ARG A 73 -3.13 -15.54 -0.42
CA ARG A 73 -2.32 -15.50 0.81
C ARG A 73 -0.83 -15.41 0.50
N ARG A 74 -0.34 -16.16 -0.49
CA ARG A 74 1.08 -16.14 -0.89
C ARG A 74 1.43 -14.80 -1.53
N ALA A 75 0.57 -14.31 -2.42
CA ALA A 75 0.74 -13.00 -3.04
C ALA A 75 0.82 -11.88 -1.98
N LEU A 76 -0.10 -11.85 -1.01
CA LEU A 76 -0.12 -10.81 0.02
C LEU A 76 1.16 -10.77 0.89
N LEU A 77 1.71 -11.94 1.24
CA LEU A 77 2.94 -12.05 2.04
C LEU A 77 4.16 -11.44 1.35
N TRP A 78 4.19 -11.43 0.01
CA TRP A 78 5.27 -10.83 -0.77
C TRP A 78 4.98 -9.38 -1.16
N LEU A 79 3.74 -9.08 -1.56
CA LEU A 79 3.35 -7.77 -2.06
C LEU A 79 3.49 -6.68 -0.99
N VAL A 80 3.14 -6.95 0.28
CA VAL A 80 3.20 -5.92 1.34
C VAL A 80 4.64 -5.48 1.66
N PRO A 81 5.61 -6.39 1.91
CA PRO A 81 7.01 -5.99 2.06
C PRO A 81 7.59 -5.35 0.79
N LEU A 82 7.24 -5.89 -0.38
CA LEU A 82 7.72 -5.35 -1.66
C LEU A 82 7.19 -3.94 -1.92
N LEU A 83 5.96 -3.63 -1.51
CA LEU A 83 5.38 -2.30 -1.58
C LEU A 83 6.19 -1.30 -0.77
N ALA A 84 6.51 -1.64 0.49
CA ALA A 84 7.32 -0.78 1.34
C ALA A 84 8.72 -0.55 0.76
N LEU A 85 9.35 -1.61 0.25
CA LEU A 85 10.66 -1.53 -0.42
C LEU A 85 10.59 -0.68 -1.70
N ALA A 86 9.56 -0.85 -2.51
CA ALA A 86 9.38 -0.12 -3.75
C ALA A 86 9.18 1.38 -3.49
N TYR A 87 8.43 1.76 -2.44
CA TYR A 87 8.35 3.14 -2.00
C TYR A 87 9.70 3.69 -1.52
N ALA A 88 10.42 2.93 -0.69
CA ALA A 88 11.76 3.32 -0.21
C ALA A 88 12.77 3.53 -1.36
N ILE A 89 12.64 2.78 -2.46
CA ILE A 89 13.44 3.01 -3.66
C ILE A 89 12.95 4.25 -4.43
N ALA A 90 11.63 4.39 -4.60
CA ALA A 90 11.03 5.46 -5.40
C ALA A 90 11.33 6.87 -4.85
N VAL A 91 11.42 7.04 -3.53
CA VAL A 91 11.76 8.35 -2.93
C VAL A 91 13.15 8.86 -3.30
N HIS A 92 14.04 7.99 -3.78
CA HIS A 92 15.38 8.33 -4.26
C HIS A 92 15.46 8.44 -5.80
N ALA A 93 14.33 8.52 -6.49
CA ALA A 93 14.32 8.68 -7.94
C ALA A 93 15.13 9.94 -8.37
N PRO A 94 15.95 9.86 -9.43
CA PRO A 94 16.80 10.98 -9.88
C PRO A 94 16.01 12.15 -10.51
N GLY A 95 14.74 11.93 -10.87
CA GLY A 95 13.87 12.95 -11.44
C GLY A 95 12.41 12.51 -11.56
N PRO A 96 11.54 13.41 -12.05
CA PRO A 96 10.09 13.19 -12.09
C PRO A 96 9.67 12.03 -13.01
N ALA A 97 10.30 11.87 -14.17
CA ALA A 97 10.01 10.76 -15.08
C ALA A 97 10.38 9.39 -14.48
N SER A 98 11.54 9.31 -13.80
CA SER A 98 11.92 8.09 -13.08
C SER A 98 10.99 7.82 -11.90
N LEU A 99 10.56 8.85 -11.16
CA LEU A 99 9.61 8.69 -10.07
C LEU A 99 8.28 8.11 -10.59
N PHE A 100 7.76 8.63 -11.70
CA PHE A 100 6.58 8.07 -12.37
C PHE A 100 6.74 6.59 -12.69
N LEU A 101 7.84 6.22 -13.35
CA LEU A 101 8.10 4.83 -13.74
C LEU A 101 8.30 3.90 -12.54
N MET A 102 8.88 4.39 -11.44
CA MET A 102 9.04 3.65 -10.20
C MET A 102 7.72 3.51 -9.42
N LEU A 103 6.80 4.46 -9.56
CA LEU A 103 5.49 4.43 -8.92
C LEU A 103 4.45 3.58 -9.68
N LEU A 104 4.65 3.33 -10.97
CA LEU A 104 3.84 2.37 -11.75
C LEU A 104 3.76 0.97 -11.12
N PRO A 105 4.89 0.29 -10.82
CA PRO A 105 4.84 -1.02 -10.16
C PRO A 105 4.33 -0.93 -8.72
N VAL A 106 4.54 0.18 -8.01
CA VAL A 106 3.91 0.44 -6.71
C VAL A 106 2.38 0.41 -6.83
N GLY A 107 1.83 1.08 -7.84
CA GLY A 107 0.40 1.02 -8.16
C GLY A 107 -0.09 -0.40 -8.43
N LEU A 108 0.65 -1.18 -9.22
CA LEU A 108 0.30 -2.58 -9.48
C LEU A 108 0.22 -3.42 -8.19
N MET A 109 1.16 -3.18 -7.25
CA MET A 109 1.15 -3.84 -5.94
C MET A 109 -0.05 -3.40 -5.10
N ILE A 110 -0.36 -2.10 -5.07
CA ILE A 110 -1.51 -1.54 -4.36
C ILE A 110 -2.80 -2.18 -4.87
N GLY A 111 -3.10 -2.11 -6.16
CA GLY A 111 -4.34 -2.68 -6.71
C GLY A 111 -4.43 -4.19 -6.47
N SER A 112 -3.31 -4.91 -6.54
CA SER A 112 -3.27 -6.35 -6.23
C SER A 112 -3.58 -6.64 -4.76
N ILE A 113 -3.02 -5.85 -3.84
CA ILE A 113 -3.29 -5.98 -2.39
C ILE A 113 -4.75 -5.65 -2.09
N GLU A 114 -5.31 -4.61 -2.71
CA GLU A 114 -6.72 -4.22 -2.55
C GLU A 114 -7.67 -5.34 -2.99
N ILE A 115 -7.43 -5.97 -4.14
CA ILE A 115 -8.20 -7.15 -4.58
C ILE A 115 -8.13 -8.25 -3.50
N ILE A 116 -6.92 -8.61 -3.05
CA ILE A 116 -6.74 -9.70 -2.08
C ILE A 116 -7.47 -9.41 -0.77
N LEU A 117 -7.27 -8.22 -0.20
CA LEU A 117 -7.83 -7.85 1.10
C LEU A 117 -9.36 -7.76 1.05
N ASN A 118 -9.92 -7.21 -0.04
CA ASN A 118 -11.36 -7.12 -0.22
C ASN A 118 -12.00 -8.51 -0.38
N VAL A 119 -11.38 -9.41 -1.14
CA VAL A 119 -11.90 -10.79 -1.26
C VAL A 119 -11.77 -11.57 0.05
N GLU A 120 -10.68 -11.39 0.80
CA GLU A 120 -10.53 -12.06 2.10
C GLU A 120 -11.52 -11.51 3.14
N ALA A 121 -11.82 -10.21 3.10
CA ALA A 121 -12.86 -9.60 3.90
C ALA A 121 -14.23 -10.20 3.55
N ASP A 122 -14.60 -10.27 2.27
CA ASP A 122 -15.86 -10.86 1.79
C ASP A 122 -16.00 -12.34 2.19
N ARG A 123 -14.96 -13.16 1.99
CA ARG A 123 -14.93 -14.56 2.45
C ARG A 123 -15.13 -14.67 3.96
N THR A 124 -14.52 -13.75 4.72
CA THR A 124 -14.67 -13.73 6.17
C THR A 124 -16.08 -13.28 6.59
N GLU A 125 -16.70 -12.32 5.89
CA GLU A 125 -18.11 -11.96 6.11
C GLU A 125 -19.03 -13.16 5.88
N PHE A 126 -18.79 -13.91 4.80
CA PHE A 126 -19.54 -15.12 4.48
C PHE A 126 -19.39 -16.18 5.60
N LEU A 127 -18.17 -16.43 6.08
CA LEU A 127 -17.94 -17.42 7.16
C LEU A 127 -18.56 -16.98 8.50
N LEU A 128 -18.56 -15.69 8.80
CA LEU A 128 -19.06 -15.15 10.07
C LEU A 128 -20.56 -14.79 10.04
N GLN A 129 -21.20 -14.85 8.86
CA GLN A 129 -22.58 -14.41 8.63
C GLN A 129 -22.86 -12.98 9.15
N ARG A 130 -21.86 -12.09 9.05
CA ARG A 130 -21.96 -10.70 9.51
C ARG A 130 -21.04 -9.79 8.70
N ARG A 131 -21.46 -8.54 8.52
CA ARG A 131 -20.67 -7.51 7.86
C ARG A 131 -19.47 -7.07 8.72
N ILE A 132 -18.29 -7.03 8.14
CA ILE A 132 -17.03 -6.56 8.76
C ILE A 132 -16.30 -5.50 7.91
N MET A 133 -16.69 -5.29 6.64
CA MET A 133 -15.96 -4.42 5.70
C MET A 133 -15.76 -2.99 6.22
N ASN A 134 -16.81 -2.34 6.74
CA ASN A 134 -16.71 -1.00 7.32
C ASN A 134 -15.69 -0.95 8.48
N ARG A 135 -15.65 -2.02 9.28
CA ARG A 135 -14.68 -2.15 10.37
C ARG A 135 -13.26 -2.36 9.81
N ALA A 136 -13.09 -3.16 8.75
CA ALA A 136 -11.81 -3.34 8.07
C ALA A 136 -11.27 -2.01 7.52
N HIS A 137 -12.10 -1.19 6.88
CA HIS A 137 -11.72 0.16 6.46
C HIS A 137 -11.42 1.11 7.63
N SER A 138 -12.07 0.94 8.78
CA SER A 138 -11.69 1.70 10.00
C SER A 138 -10.24 1.37 10.42
N PHE A 139 -9.83 0.10 10.35
CA PHE A 139 -8.45 -0.30 10.60
C PHE A 139 -7.47 0.20 9.52
N TRP A 140 -7.91 0.26 8.26
CA TRP A 140 -7.14 0.91 7.19
C TRP A 140 -6.85 2.37 7.55
N SER A 141 -7.86 3.14 7.97
CA SER A 141 -7.69 4.53 8.39
C SER A 141 -6.76 4.68 9.59
N ILE A 142 -6.86 3.78 10.58
CA ILE A 142 -5.93 3.77 11.73
C ILE A 142 -4.48 3.54 11.26
N GLY A 143 -4.25 2.57 10.37
CA GLY A 143 -2.91 2.33 9.83
C GLY A 143 -2.38 3.50 9.00
N PHE A 144 -3.24 4.15 8.22
CA PHE A 144 -2.87 5.30 7.40
C PHE A 144 -2.54 6.53 8.26
N LEU A 145 -3.34 6.80 9.29
CA LEU A 145 -3.06 7.82 10.31
C LEU A 145 -1.73 7.52 11.01
N GLY A 146 -1.53 6.27 11.43
CA GLY A 146 -0.29 5.82 12.06
C GLY A 146 0.94 6.06 11.18
N ALA A 147 0.83 5.80 9.88
CA ALA A 147 1.91 6.10 8.93
C ALA A 147 2.14 7.60 8.74
N GLY A 148 1.08 8.41 8.70
CA GLY A 148 1.21 9.87 8.65
C GLY A 148 1.94 10.42 9.87
N LEU A 149 1.59 9.96 11.07
CA LEU A 149 2.25 10.34 12.32
C LEU A 149 3.70 9.85 12.37
N PHE A 150 3.95 8.58 12.02
CA PHE A 150 5.28 7.99 12.02
C PHE A 150 6.20 8.66 11.00
N GLY A 151 5.80 8.71 9.73
CA GLY A 151 6.56 9.36 8.66
C GLY A 151 6.78 10.85 8.91
N GLY A 152 5.77 11.55 9.43
CA GLY A 152 5.89 12.95 9.84
C GLY A 152 6.87 13.16 11.00
N ALA A 153 6.87 12.29 12.00
CA ALA A 153 7.85 12.34 13.09
C ALA A 153 9.29 12.10 12.59
N LEU A 154 9.50 11.13 11.71
CA LEU A 154 10.82 10.89 11.11
C LEU A 154 11.29 12.09 10.27
N ALA A 155 10.38 12.74 9.54
CA ALA A 155 10.69 13.98 8.80
C ALA A 155 11.04 15.14 9.74
N HIS A 156 10.30 15.29 10.84
CA HIS A 156 10.59 16.30 11.86
C HIS A 156 11.97 16.08 12.52
N LEU A 157 12.38 14.82 12.70
CA LEU A 157 13.71 14.46 13.21
C LEU A 157 14.84 14.63 12.18
N GLY A 158 14.53 15.05 10.95
CA GLY A 158 15.53 15.26 9.90
C GLY A 158 16.10 13.96 9.31
N LEU A 159 15.45 12.82 9.55
CA LEU A 159 15.82 11.56 8.89
C LEU A 159 15.45 11.66 7.42
N SER A 160 16.35 11.21 6.54
CA SER A 160 16.06 11.16 5.11
C SER A 160 14.80 10.32 4.85
N PRO A 161 14.05 10.62 3.78
CA PRO A 161 12.99 9.76 3.27
C PRO A 161 13.44 8.31 3.08
#